data_AF-A0A3B1DB78-F1
#
_entry.id   AF-A0A3B1DB78-F1
#
_cell.length_a   1.000
_cell.length_b   1.000
_cell.length_c   1.000
_cell.angle_alpha   90.00
_cell.angle_beta   90.00
_cell.angle_gamma   90.00
#
_symmetry.space_group_name_H-M   'P 1'
#
loop_
_entity.id
_entity.type
_entity.pdbx_description
1 polymer ?
#
loop_
_entity_poly.entity_id
_entity_poly.type
_entity_poly.pdbx_seq_one_letter_code
_entity_poly.pdbx_strand_id
1 'polypeptide(L)'
;FAGIGALGFGRMASTANTRGEAWMTLLQQGLDNPILGTGMENAVRSENGYLFGFASFGLGMVLLILILMAVSGFLSLQLLTKRRLLPREYRSLADFLLAYQVVYFAGSVFEGYMMARVASNLSFFIIFSTMAVFLVRIADSYGMAAAEQEFGDGYDDPELDYGEDLPPEPA
;
A
#
# COMPACT_ATOMS: atom_id res chain seq x y z
N PHE A 1 7.08 -21.02 46.70
CA PHE A 1 7.11 -21.20 45.23
C PHE A 1 6.13 -22.28 44.74
N ALA A 2 4.87 -22.29 45.20
CA ALA A 2 3.88 -23.33 44.83
C ALA A 2 2.59 -22.79 44.17
N GLY A 3 2.56 -21.52 43.74
CA GLY A 3 1.33 -20.86 43.27
C GLY A 3 1.20 -20.64 41.76
N ILE A 4 2.27 -20.76 40.98
CA ILE A 4 2.27 -20.37 39.56
C ILE A 4 1.76 -21.50 38.64
N GLY A 5 1.98 -22.77 39.01
CA GLY A 5 1.57 -23.92 38.19
C GLY A 5 0.05 -24.16 38.15
N ALA A 6 -0.66 -23.90 39.25
CA ALA A 6 -2.10 -24.15 39.36
C ALA A 6 -2.95 -23.14 38.56
N LEU A 7 -2.51 -21.88 38.46
CA LEU A 7 -3.21 -20.83 37.71
C LEU A 7 -3.18 -21.06 36.18
N GLY A 8 -2.07 -21.59 35.66
CA GLY A 8 -1.95 -21.93 34.24
C GLY A 8 -2.80 -23.15 33.85
N PHE A 9 -2.80 -24.19 34.69
CA PHE A 9 -3.56 -25.41 34.44
C PHE A 9 -5.08 -25.18 34.53
N GLY A 10 -5.53 -24.33 35.46
CA GLY A 10 -6.95 -23.95 35.58
C GLY A 10 -7.50 -23.21 34.36
N ARG A 11 -6.70 -22.38 33.68
CA ARG A 11 -7.12 -21.74 32.41
C ARG A 11 -7.13 -22.71 31.23
N MET A 12 -6.24 -23.71 31.21
CA MET A 12 -6.19 -24.71 30.14
C MET A 12 -7.27 -25.79 30.28
N ALA A 13 -7.69 -26.12 31.51
CA ALA A 13 -8.78 -27.07 31.78
C ALA A 13 -10.17 -26.42 31.77
N SER A 14 -10.24 -25.08 31.74
CA SER A 14 -11.49 -24.34 31.68
C SER A 14 -12.08 -24.37 30.26
N THR A 15 -13.30 -24.87 30.13
CA THR A 15 -14.12 -24.75 28.92
C THR A 15 -14.91 -23.45 28.86
N ALA A 16 -14.64 -22.49 29.76
CA ALA A 16 -15.37 -21.23 29.79
C ALA A 16 -15.12 -20.43 28.51
N ASN A 17 -16.20 -20.07 27.81
CA ASN A 17 -16.16 -19.30 26.57
C ASN A 17 -15.92 -17.81 26.85
N THR A 18 -14.70 -17.46 27.28
CA THR A 18 -14.33 -16.06 27.52
C THR A 18 -14.18 -15.24 26.24
N ARG A 19 -14.06 -15.91 25.08
CA ARG A 19 -13.93 -15.25 23.77
C ARG A 19 -15.27 -14.71 23.27
N GLY A 20 -16.33 -15.49 23.42
CA GLY A 20 -17.67 -15.12 22.98
C GLY A 20 -18.19 -13.87 23.69
N GLU A 21 -17.96 -13.75 25.00
CA GLU A 21 -18.35 -12.57 25.77
C GLU A 21 -17.61 -11.32 25.29
N ALA A 22 -16.28 -11.40 25.13
CA ALA A 22 -15.47 -10.29 24.61
C ALA A 22 -15.90 -9.86 23.20
N TRP A 23 -16.21 -10.81 22.31
CA TRP A 23 -16.70 -10.50 20.97
C TRP A 23 -18.08 -9.84 20.99
N MET A 24 -18.98 -10.29 21.86
CA MET A 24 -20.30 -9.69 21.99
C MET A 24 -20.21 -8.25 22.50
N THR A 25 -19.34 -7.97 23.47
CA THR A 25 -19.10 -6.61 23.97
C THR A 25 -18.57 -5.70 22.86
N LEU A 26 -17.59 -6.15 22.08
CA LEU A 26 -17.05 -5.35 20.96
C LEU A 26 -18.09 -5.11 19.87
N LEU A 27 -18.91 -6.12 19.58
CA LEU A 27 -19.99 -5.98 18.61
C LEU A 27 -21.03 -4.95 19.09
N GLN A 28 -21.43 -5.01 20.36
CA GLN A 28 -22.34 -4.04 20.97
C GLN A 28 -21.75 -2.62 20.93
N GLN A 29 -20.49 -2.44 21.35
CA GLN A 29 -19.79 -1.15 21.26
C GLN A 29 -19.77 -0.60 19.83
N GLY A 30 -19.47 -1.45 18.84
CA GLY A 30 -19.53 -1.06 17.43
C GLY A 30 -20.93 -0.70 16.95
N LEU A 31 -21.97 -1.37 17.43
CA LEU A 31 -23.36 -1.09 17.08
C LEU A 31 -23.91 0.17 17.77
N ASP A 32 -23.40 0.53 18.94
CA ASP A 32 -23.79 1.74 19.65
C ASP A 32 -23.34 3.01 18.91
N ASN A 33 -22.17 2.96 18.25
CA ASN A 33 -21.63 4.05 17.45
C ASN A 33 -21.03 3.54 16.11
N PRO A 34 -21.86 3.12 15.14
CA PRO A 34 -21.38 2.39 13.96
C PRO A 34 -20.57 3.25 12.99
N ILE A 35 -20.72 4.57 13.02
CA ILE A 35 -20.01 5.47 12.10
C ILE A 35 -18.61 5.80 12.62
N LEU A 36 -18.51 6.22 13.90
CA LEU A 36 -17.28 6.75 14.49
C LEU A 36 -16.57 5.76 15.41
N GLY A 37 -17.25 4.72 15.88
CA GLY A 37 -16.78 3.85 16.95
C GLY A 37 -16.83 4.50 18.33
N THR A 38 -16.42 3.74 19.35
CA THR A 38 -16.39 4.17 20.76
C THR A 38 -15.00 4.61 21.24
N GLY A 39 -14.00 4.64 20.34
CA GLY A 39 -12.61 4.95 20.66
C GLY A 39 -11.81 3.76 21.23
N MET A 40 -10.49 3.86 21.15
CA MET A 40 -9.56 2.78 21.55
C MET A 40 -9.54 2.51 23.07
N GLU A 41 -9.84 3.50 23.90
CA GLU A 41 -9.81 3.35 25.37
C GLU A 41 -10.89 2.39 25.87
N ASN A 42 -12.02 2.32 25.15
CA ASN A 42 -13.18 1.50 25.52
C ASN A 42 -13.16 0.10 24.89
N ALA A 43 -12.40 -0.08 23.80
CA ALA A 43 -12.25 -1.36 23.13
C ALA A 43 -11.25 -2.23 23.91
N VAL A 44 -11.74 -3.04 24.84
CA VAL A 44 -10.90 -3.94 25.65
C VAL A 44 -10.26 -5.01 24.77
N ARG A 45 -9.00 -5.37 25.07
CA ARG A 45 -8.13 -6.38 24.41
C ARG A 45 -8.89 -7.47 23.64
N SER A 46 -9.12 -7.22 22.35
CA SER A 46 -9.66 -8.19 21.42
C SER A 46 -8.55 -9.02 20.79
N GLU A 47 -8.80 -10.32 20.62
CA GLU A 47 -7.98 -11.18 19.77
C GLU A 47 -8.36 -11.04 18.28
N ASN A 48 -9.51 -10.45 17.95
CA ASN A 48 -9.97 -10.24 16.58
C ASN A 48 -9.78 -8.79 16.16
N GLY A 49 -8.88 -8.56 15.19
CA GLY A 49 -8.54 -7.21 14.72
C GLY A 49 -9.68 -6.49 14.00
N TYR A 50 -10.56 -7.21 13.30
CA TYR A 50 -11.70 -6.62 12.59
C TYR A 50 -12.76 -6.08 13.55
N LEU A 51 -13.16 -6.91 14.52
CA LEU A 51 -14.10 -6.52 15.57
C LEU A 51 -13.55 -5.35 16.40
N PHE A 52 -12.25 -5.39 16.71
CA PHE A 52 -11.59 -4.30 17.43
C PHE A 52 -11.60 -2.99 16.63
N GLY A 53 -11.24 -3.04 15.34
CA GLY A 53 -11.24 -1.86 14.48
C GLY A 53 -12.64 -1.27 14.30
N PHE A 54 -13.64 -2.13 14.12
CA PHE A 54 -15.04 -1.71 14.03
C PHE A 54 -15.55 -1.09 15.34
N ALA A 55 -15.27 -1.70 16.49
CA ALA A 55 -15.64 -1.13 17.78
C ALA A 55 -14.94 0.21 18.05
N SER A 56 -13.64 0.31 17.71
CA SER A 56 -12.83 1.49 18.00
C SER A 56 -13.14 2.68 17.10
N PHE A 57 -13.38 2.43 15.81
CA PHE A 57 -13.41 3.47 14.77
C PHE A 57 -14.62 3.39 13.83
N GLY A 58 -15.51 2.41 14.02
CA GLY A 58 -16.72 2.23 13.21
C GLY A 58 -16.43 1.93 11.74
N LEU A 59 -17.39 2.29 10.89
CA LEU A 59 -17.31 2.19 9.43
C LEU A 59 -16.26 3.15 8.84
N GLY A 60 -15.91 4.23 9.54
CA GLY A 60 -14.88 5.17 9.10
C GLY A 60 -13.54 4.48 8.82
N MET A 61 -13.14 3.55 9.68
CA MET A 61 -11.88 2.81 9.48
C MET A 61 -11.94 1.83 8.31
N VAL A 62 -13.08 1.20 8.07
CA VAL A 62 -13.28 0.35 6.88
C VAL A 62 -13.09 1.19 5.61
N LEU A 63 -13.67 2.38 5.57
CA LEU A 63 -13.51 3.30 4.44
C LEU A 63 -12.04 3.74 4.25
N LEU A 64 -11.34 4.07 5.34
CA LEU A 64 -9.91 4.44 5.29
C LEU A 64 -9.04 3.28 4.78
N ILE A 65 -9.31 2.05 5.22
CA ILE A 65 -8.62 0.85 4.73
C ILE A 65 -8.88 0.64 3.25
N LEU A 66 -10.14 0.76 2.81
CA LEU A 66 -10.49 0.62 1.40
C LEU A 66 -9.78 1.67 0.53
N ILE A 67 -9.73 2.93 0.98
CA ILE A 67 -8.98 3.99 0.29
C ILE A 67 -7.49 3.63 0.23
N LEU A 68 -6.89 3.22 1.35
CA LEU A 68 -5.48 2.85 1.40
C LEU A 68 -5.16 1.66 0.46
N MET A 69 -6.00 0.62 0.48
CA MET A 69 -5.89 -0.53 -0.42
C MET A 69 -6.04 -0.11 -1.88
N ALA A 70 -7.00 0.75 -2.21
CA ALA A 70 -7.21 1.23 -3.56
C ALA A 70 -6.01 2.04 -4.07
N VAL A 71 -5.51 2.99 -3.28
CA VAL A 71 -4.36 3.84 -3.64
C VAL A 71 -3.09 3.00 -3.79
N SER A 72 -2.81 2.10 -2.85
CA SER A 72 -1.62 1.24 -2.90
C SER A 72 -1.71 0.21 -4.03
N GLY A 73 -2.91 -0.33 -4.29
CA GLY A 73 -3.16 -1.23 -5.41
C GLY A 73 -2.94 -0.53 -6.74
N PHE A 74 -3.44 0.70 -6.89
CA PHE A 74 -3.20 1.53 -8.06
C PHE A 74 -1.70 1.83 -8.26
N LEU A 75 -0.98 2.18 -7.19
CA LEU A 75 0.47 2.38 -7.24
C LEU A 75 1.22 1.10 -7.66
N SER A 76 0.83 -0.05 -7.11
CA SER A 76 1.39 -1.36 -7.47
C SER A 76 1.14 -1.69 -8.94
N LEU A 77 -0.06 -1.43 -9.44
CA LEU A 77 -0.39 -1.62 -10.86
C LEU A 77 0.43 -0.70 -11.77
N GLN A 78 0.60 0.57 -11.39
CA GLN A 78 1.48 1.49 -12.14
C GLN A 78 2.94 1.02 -12.16
N LEU A 79 3.47 0.57 -11.02
CA LEU A 79 4.83 0.07 -10.96
C LEU A 79 4.99 -1.22 -11.78
N LEU A 80 3.98 -2.10 -11.76
CA LEU A 80 3.98 -3.34 -12.55
C LEU A 80 4.00 -3.05 -14.06
N THR A 81 3.20 -2.10 -14.54
CA THR A 81 3.16 -1.73 -15.96
C THR A 81 4.45 -1.03 -16.40
N LYS A 82 4.98 -0.12 -15.58
CA LYS A 82 6.21 0.64 -15.87
C LYS A 82 7.50 -0.12 -15.60
N ARG A 83 7.45 -1.28 -14.93
CA ARG A 83 8.62 -2.12 -14.62
C ARG A 83 9.52 -2.40 -15.83
N ARG A 84 8.93 -2.55 -17.03
CA ARG A 84 9.69 -2.85 -18.26
C ARG A 84 10.55 -1.66 -18.72
N LEU A 85 10.15 -0.44 -18.39
CA LEU A 85 10.87 0.79 -18.73
C LEU A 85 12.07 1.03 -17.81
N LEU A 86 12.12 0.35 -16.65
CA LEU A 86 13.23 0.52 -15.71
C LEU A 86 14.53 -0.14 -16.22
N PRO A 87 15.69 0.49 -15.96
CA PRO A 87 17.00 -0.14 -16.11
C PRO A 87 17.12 -1.44 -15.29
N ARG A 88 17.99 -2.36 -15.72
CA ARG A 88 18.10 -3.71 -15.14
C ARG A 88 18.41 -3.67 -13.64
N GLU A 89 19.15 -2.67 -13.19
CA GLU A 89 19.55 -2.44 -11.80
C GLU A 89 18.33 -2.22 -10.89
N TYR A 90 17.33 -1.48 -11.37
CA TYR A 90 16.14 -1.12 -10.60
C TYR A 90 15.00 -2.15 -10.69
N ARG A 91 15.03 -3.06 -11.68
CA ARG A 91 13.97 -4.07 -11.85
C ARG A 91 13.85 -5.01 -10.65
N SER A 92 14.98 -5.43 -10.10
CA SER A 92 15.02 -6.30 -8.91
C SER A 92 14.39 -5.62 -7.69
N LEU A 93 14.66 -4.33 -7.51
CA LEU A 93 14.08 -3.52 -6.45
C LEU A 93 12.56 -3.33 -6.66
N ALA A 94 12.13 -3.09 -7.90
CA ALA A 94 10.70 -3.00 -8.23
C ALA A 94 9.95 -4.31 -7.90
N ASP A 95 10.54 -5.46 -8.23
CA ASP A 95 9.97 -6.78 -7.92
C ASP A 95 9.90 -7.02 -6.41
N PHE A 96 10.93 -6.64 -5.67
CA PHE A 96 10.95 -6.73 -4.21
C PHE A 96 9.83 -5.89 -3.58
N LEU A 97 9.65 -4.64 -4.03
CA LEU A 97 8.61 -3.74 -3.50
C LEU A 97 7.19 -4.24 -3.85
N LEU A 98 6.99 -4.77 -5.06
CA LEU A 98 5.72 -5.39 -5.47
C LEU A 98 5.44 -6.62 -4.61
N ALA A 99 6.42 -7.51 -4.42
CA ALA A 99 6.28 -8.70 -3.60
C ALA A 99 5.97 -8.34 -2.14
N TYR A 100 6.66 -7.35 -1.57
CA TYR A 100 6.38 -6.85 -0.24
C TYR A 100 4.93 -6.35 -0.10
N GLN A 101 4.46 -5.51 -1.03
CA GLN A 101 3.09 -4.99 -0.98
C GLN A 101 2.06 -6.12 -1.08
N VAL A 102 2.28 -7.10 -1.96
CA VAL A 102 1.39 -8.26 -2.07
C VAL A 102 1.35 -9.06 -0.77
N VAL A 103 2.50 -9.36 -0.17
CA VAL A 103 2.57 -10.09 1.11
C VAL A 103 1.90 -9.29 2.24
N TYR A 104 2.16 -7.99 2.30
CA TYR A 104 1.56 -7.09 3.28
C TYR A 104 0.04 -7.09 3.17
N PHE A 105 -0.51 -6.95 1.96
CA PHE A 105 -1.97 -6.99 1.76
C PHE A 105 -2.55 -8.38 2.04
N ALA A 106 -1.91 -9.43 1.54
CA ALA A 106 -2.39 -10.79 1.74
C ALA A 106 -2.53 -11.10 3.23
N GLY A 107 -1.49 -10.88 4.02
CA GLY A 107 -1.59 -11.14 5.44
C GLY A 107 -2.50 -10.13 6.17
N SER A 108 -2.59 -8.87 5.71
CA SER A 108 -3.53 -7.89 6.29
C SER A 108 -4.99 -8.34 6.15
N VAL A 109 -5.33 -9.03 5.06
CA VAL A 109 -6.66 -9.60 4.80
C VAL A 109 -6.92 -10.87 5.61
N PHE A 110 -5.89 -11.62 6.00
CA PHE A 110 -6.08 -12.85 6.79
C PHE A 110 -6.15 -12.60 8.29
N GLU A 111 -5.33 -11.69 8.81
CA GLU A 111 -5.24 -11.46 10.25
C GLU A 111 -5.91 -10.15 10.71
N GLY A 112 -6.23 -9.24 9.79
CA GLY A 112 -6.83 -7.95 10.13
C GLY A 112 -5.91 -7.02 10.91
N TYR A 113 -4.59 -7.21 10.89
CA TYR A 113 -3.66 -6.36 11.63
C TYR A 113 -3.62 -4.90 11.16
N MET A 114 -4.07 -4.61 9.94
CA MET A 114 -4.28 -3.23 9.48
C MET A 114 -5.23 -2.43 10.37
N MET A 115 -6.17 -3.10 11.05
CA MET A 115 -7.18 -2.45 11.91
C MET A 115 -6.70 -2.17 13.32
N ALA A 116 -5.88 -3.05 13.89
CA ALA A 116 -5.79 -3.17 15.35
C ALA A 116 -4.45 -2.76 15.95
N ARG A 117 -3.40 -2.54 15.15
CA ARG A 117 -2.09 -2.17 15.69
C ARG A 117 -1.37 -1.19 14.77
N VAL A 118 -1.07 0.00 15.31
CA VAL A 118 0.03 0.84 14.85
C VAL A 118 1.32 0.10 15.18
N ALA A 119 1.65 -0.87 14.33
CA ALA A 119 2.86 -1.68 14.44
C ALA A 119 3.90 -1.14 13.46
N SER A 120 5.18 -1.42 13.75
CA SER A 120 6.33 -1.19 12.87
C SER A 120 6.08 -1.52 11.38
N ASN A 121 5.18 -2.47 11.10
CA ASN A 121 4.74 -2.82 9.75
C ASN A 121 4.15 -1.64 8.96
N LEU A 122 3.40 -0.72 9.59
CA LEU A 122 2.88 0.46 8.91
C LEU A 122 4.02 1.41 8.53
N SER A 123 5.03 1.56 9.39
CA SER A 123 6.22 2.36 9.09
C SER A 123 6.98 1.78 7.89
N PHE A 124 7.20 0.46 7.85
CA PHE A 124 7.81 -0.20 6.70
C PHE A 124 6.95 -0.05 5.43
N PHE A 125 5.63 -0.20 5.55
CA PHE A 125 4.70 0.01 4.44
C PHE A 125 4.81 1.41 3.85
N ILE A 126 4.88 2.46 4.68
CA ILE A 126 5.05 3.84 4.22
C ILE A 126 6.39 4.00 3.49
N ILE A 127 7.49 3.53 4.09
CA ILE A 127 8.84 3.62 3.50
C ILE A 127 8.86 2.94 2.12
N PHE A 128 8.38 1.71 2.03
CA PHE A 128 8.36 0.97 0.77
C PHE A 128 7.38 1.56 -0.25
N SER A 129 6.27 2.15 0.18
CA SER A 129 5.36 2.88 -0.71
C SER A 129 6.03 4.13 -1.29
N THR A 130 6.77 4.89 -0.47
CA THR A 130 7.54 6.04 -0.96
C THR A 130 8.62 5.62 -1.97
N MET A 131 9.32 4.52 -1.70
CA MET A 131 10.29 3.95 -2.65
C MET A 131 9.62 3.53 -3.97
N ALA A 132 8.43 2.93 -3.91
CA ALA A 132 7.67 2.56 -5.10
C ALA A 132 7.27 3.78 -5.94
N VAL A 133 6.79 4.86 -5.30
CA VAL A 133 6.51 6.15 -5.98
C VAL A 133 7.77 6.71 -6.65
N PHE A 134 8.91 6.63 -5.98
CA PHE A 134 10.18 7.09 -6.53
C PHE A 134 10.59 6.28 -7.78
N LEU A 135 10.46 4.96 -7.75
CA LEU A 135 10.72 4.11 -8.92
C LEU A 135 9.78 4.41 -10.08
N VAL A 136 8.50 4.67 -9.82
CA VAL A 136 7.54 5.08 -10.86
C VAL A 136 8.00 6.37 -11.54
N ARG A 137 8.45 7.37 -10.78
CA ARG A 137 8.97 8.64 -11.33
C ARG A 137 10.24 8.45 -12.15
N ILE A 138 11.14 7.58 -11.71
CA ILE A 138 12.33 7.20 -12.49
C ILE A 138 11.92 6.53 -13.80
N ALA A 139 10.97 5.58 -13.75
CA ALA A 139 10.50 4.91 -14.95
C ALA A 139 9.90 5.91 -15.97
N ASP A 140 9.19 6.93 -15.48
CA ASP A 140 8.64 8.00 -16.32
C ASP A 140 9.73 8.84 -16.99
N SER A 141 10.81 9.18 -16.28
CA SER A 141 11.92 9.94 -16.89
C SER A 141 12.64 9.15 -17.98
N TYR A 142 12.81 7.84 -17.81
CA TYR A 142 13.39 6.98 -18.85
C TYR A 142 12.44 6.81 -20.04
N GLY A 143 11.14 6.71 -19.80
CA GLY A 143 10.14 6.64 -20.86
C GLY A 143 10.13 7.89 -21.76
N MET A 144 10.27 9.08 -21.15
CA MET A 144 10.34 10.35 -21.89
C MET A 144 11.62 10.45 -22.73
N ALA A 145 12.78 10.09 -22.15
CA ALA A 145 14.05 10.10 -22.88
C ALA A 145 14.05 9.14 -24.08
N ALA A 146 13.45 7.95 -23.92
CA ALA A 146 13.32 6.99 -25.01
C ALA A 146 12.39 7.51 -26.13
N ALA A 147 11.28 8.17 -25.76
CA ALA A 147 10.38 8.78 -26.74
C ALA A 147 11.06 9.94 -27.48
N GLU A 148 11.79 10.82 -26.77
CA GLU A 148 12.51 11.93 -27.39
C GLU A 148 13.56 11.44 -28.41
N GLN A 149 14.26 10.35 -28.10
CA GLN A 149 15.21 9.74 -29.04
C GLN A 149 14.50 9.17 -30.29
N GLU A 150 13.37 8.48 -30.12
CA GLU A 150 12.59 7.92 -31.23
C GLU A 150 12.01 9.01 -32.16
N PHE A 151 11.60 10.16 -31.61
CA PHE A 151 11.12 11.30 -32.39
C PHE A 151 12.24 12.17 -32.97
N GLY A 152 13.39 12.26 -32.30
CA GLY A 152 14.55 13.05 -32.72
C GLY A 152 15.32 12.44 -33.89
N ASP A 153 15.45 11.12 -33.92
CA ASP A 153 16.15 10.40 -35.00
C ASP A 153 15.31 10.31 -36.30
N GLY A 154 14.03 10.70 -36.27
CA GLY A 154 13.11 10.67 -37.41
C GLY A 154 13.04 11.96 -38.24
N TYR A 155 13.69 13.03 -37.80
CA TYR A 155 13.85 14.28 -38.54
C TYR A 155 15.33 14.50 -38.86
N ASP A 156 15.92 13.58 -39.64
CA ASP A 156 16.88 14.03 -40.66
C ASP A 156 16.06 14.92 -41.60
N ASP A 157 15.95 16.20 -41.24
CA ASP A 157 15.51 17.25 -42.13
C ASP A 157 16.34 17.05 -43.40
N PRO A 158 15.75 16.55 -44.51
CA PRO A 158 16.49 16.41 -45.75
C PRO A 158 16.85 17.84 -46.09
N GLU A 159 18.08 18.21 -45.74
CA GLU A 159 18.70 19.51 -45.88
C GLU A 159 17.96 20.21 -46.99
N LEU A 160 17.04 21.11 -46.61
CA LEU A 160 16.37 21.96 -47.59
C LEU A 160 17.52 22.76 -48.17
N ASP A 161 18.12 22.18 -49.19
CA ASP A 161 19.06 22.77 -50.11
C ASP A 161 18.23 23.88 -50.75
N TYR A 162 18.15 24.99 -50.03
CA TYR A 162 17.79 26.29 -50.55
C TYR A 162 18.91 26.61 -51.52
N GLY A 163 18.87 25.93 -52.67
CA GLY A 163 19.75 26.18 -53.79
C GLY A 163 19.81 27.67 -53.97
N GLU A 164 21.04 28.16 -54.01
CA GLU A 164 21.47 29.55 -54.08
C GLU A 164 21.01 30.21 -55.39
N ASP A 165 19.72 30.16 -55.73
CA ASP A 165 19.12 30.96 -56.79
C ASP A 165 18.87 32.38 -56.25
N LEU A 166 19.95 33.06 -55.88
CA LEU A 166 19.92 34.50 -55.66
C LEU A 166 19.73 35.17 -57.04
N PRO A 167 18.71 36.04 -57.20
CA PRO A 167 18.49 36.75 -58.46
C PRO A 167 19.73 37.60 -58.79
N PRO A 168 20.14 37.68 -60.07
CA PRO A 168 21.30 38.46 -60.47
C PRO A 168 21.11 39.94 -60.10
N GLU A 169 22.16 40.56 -59.56
CA GLU A 169 22.13 41.99 -59.22
C GLU A 169 21.78 42.85 -60.44
N PRO A 170 20.85 43.82 -60.31
CA PRO A 170 20.52 44.72 -61.40
C PRO A 170 21.72 45.63 -61.72
N ALA A 171 22.05 45.70 -63.01
CA ALA A 171 23.14 46.50 -63.58
C ALA A 171 22.91 48.02 -63.50
#